data_AF-A0A949DUR9-F1
#
_entry.id   AF-A0A949DUR9-F1
#
_cell.length_a   1.000
_cell.length_b   1.000
_cell.length_c   1.000
_cell.angle_alpha   90.00
_cell.angle_beta   90.00
_cell.angle_gamma   90.00
#
_symmetry.space_group_name_H-M   'P 1'
#
loop_
_entity.id
_entity.type
_entity.pdbx_description
1 polymer ?
#
loop_
_entity_poly.entity_id
_entity_poly.type
_entity_poly.pdbx_seq_one_letter_code
_entity_poly.pdbx_strand_id
1 'polypeptide(L)' 'MADFGIHCLNEHIFVNLHNAQQIIESWRQDYNTNRPHSSLNDMTPEEFSTEFFRK' A
#
# COMPACT_ATOMS: atom_id res chain seq x y z
N MET A 1 -9.59 27.29 -23.11
CA MET A 1 -9.81 26.66 -21.79
C MET A 1 -10.42 25.29 -22.04
N ALA A 2 -9.58 24.32 -22.36
CA ALA A 2 -10.05 22.99 -22.78
C ALA A 2 -9.24 21.94 -22.01
N ASP A 3 -9.87 21.46 -20.94
CA ASP A 3 -10.11 20.05 -20.62
C ASP A 3 -9.18 18.98 -21.22
N PHE A 4 -7.86 19.13 -21.07
CA PHE A 4 -6.90 18.08 -21.44
C PHE A 4 -6.45 17.23 -20.23
N GLY A 5 -6.88 17.61 -19.01
CA GLY A 5 -6.41 17.02 -17.76
C GLY A 5 -7.25 15.86 -17.20
N ILE A 6 -8.46 15.63 -17.72
CA ILE A 6 -9.38 14.63 -17.15
C ILE A 6 -9.54 13.40 -18.06
N HIS A 7 -9.45 13.57 -19.38
CA HIS A 7 -9.73 12.47 -20.31
C HIS A 7 -8.62 11.42 -20.43
N CYS A 8 -7.38 11.73 -20.02
CA CYS A 8 -6.24 10.80 -20.14
C CYS A 8 -5.89 10.04 -18.84
N LEU A 9 -6.78 9.94 -17.85
CA LEU A 9 -6.46 9.27 -16.59
C LEU A 9 -7.17 7.95 -16.32
N ASN A 10 -8.13 7.50 -17.13
CA ASN A 10 -8.97 6.37 -16.69
C ASN A 10 -9.44 5.49 -17.83
N GLU A 11 -8.61 4.53 -18.25
CA GLU A 11 -9.22 3.33 -18.85
C GLU A 11 -8.45 2.01 -18.68
N HIS A 12 -7.16 2.02 -18.26
CA HIS A 12 -6.37 0.79 -18.32
C HIS A 12 -5.62 0.33 -17.06
N ILE A 13 -5.80 0.99 -15.90
CA ILE A 13 -5.08 0.56 -14.67
C ILE A 13 -5.98 -0.14 -13.64
N PHE A 14 -7.29 0.11 -13.65
CA PHE A 14 -8.21 -0.60 -12.74
C PHE A 14 -9.50 -0.92 -13.46
N VAL A 15 -9.63 -2.17 -13.93
CA VAL A 15 -10.87 -2.71 -14.53
C VAL A 15 -12.07 -2.54 -13.59
N ASN A 16 -11.82 -2.46 -12.28
CA ASN A 16 -12.81 -2.10 -11.26
C ASN A 16 -12.09 -1.58 -10.00
N LEU A 17 -12.63 -0.54 -9.34
CA LEU A 17 -12.10 0.01 -8.09
C LEU A 17 -11.97 -1.07 -7.00
N HIS A 18 -12.89 -2.04 -6.99
CA HIS A 18 -12.84 -3.16 -6.07
C HIS A 18 -11.58 -4.03 -6.25
N ASN A 19 -11.17 -4.29 -7.49
CA ASN A 19 -9.97 -5.06 -7.77
C ASN A 19 -8.70 -4.29 -7.35
N ALA A 20 -8.70 -2.97 -7.57
CA ALA A 20 -7.64 -2.08 -7.09
C ALA A 20 -7.47 -2.19 -5.57
N GLN A 21 -8.59 -2.12 -4.84
CA GLN A 21 -8.61 -2.23 -3.39
C GLN A 21 -8.11 -3.59 -2.91
N GLN A 22 -8.51 -4.68 -3.56
CA GLN A 22 -8.05 -6.04 -3.23
C GLN A 22 -6.54 -6.18 -3.41
N ILE A 23 -6.00 -5.71 -4.54
CA ILE A 23 -4.57 -5.74 -4.82
C ILE A 23 -3.82 -4.90 -3.78
N ILE A 24 -4.23 -3.64 -3.57
CA ILE A 24 -3.59 -2.75 -2.60
C ILE A 24 -3.63 -3.34 -1.19
N GLU A 25 -4.75 -3.93 -0.77
CA GLU A 25 -4.86 -4.54 0.55
C GLU A 25 -3.94 -5.75 0.70
N SER A 26 -3.85 -6.60 -0.33
CA SER A 26 -2.91 -7.73 -0.34
C SER A 26 -1.46 -7.25 -0.24
N TRP A 27 -1.09 -6.20 -0.99
CA TRP A 27 0.25 -5.61 -0.92
C TRP A 27 0.52 -4.96 0.44
N ARG A 28 -0.49 -4.31 1.04
CA ARG A 28 -0.38 -3.69 2.37
C ARG A 28 -0.09 -4.75 3.44
N GLN A 29 -0.78 -5.88 3.40
CA GLN A 29 -0.56 -6.98 4.34
C GLN A 29 0.83 -7.59 4.18
N ASP A 30 1.24 -7.91 2.96
CA ASP A 30 2.57 -8.47 2.68
C ASP A 30 3.69 -7.52 3.13
N TYR A 31 3.56 -6.23 2.84
CA TYR A 31 4.54 -5.23 3.25
C TYR A 31 4.67 -5.13 4.77
N ASN A 32 3.54 -5.14 5.48
CA ASN A 32 3.54 -4.99 6.93
C ASN A 32 4.03 -6.24 7.68
N THR A 33 3.96 -7.42 7.05
CA THR A 33 4.25 -8.71 7.71
C THR A 33 5.53 -9.40 7.24
N ASN A 34 5.95 -9.19 5.99
CA ASN A 34 7.03 -9.97 5.38
C ASN A 34 8.28 -9.16 5.04
N ARG A 35 8.22 -7.83 5.09
CA ARG A 35 9.36 -6.97 4.78
C ARG A 35 9.99 -6.39 6.04
N PRO A 36 11.10 -6.98 6.52
CA PRO A 36 11.93 -6.33 7.51
C PRO A 36 12.58 -5.09 6.90
N HIS A 37 12.54 -3.98 7.64
CA HIS A 37 13.17 -2.74 7.23
C HIS A 37 14.35 -2.43 8.14
N SER A 38 15.53 -2.23 7.56
CA SER A 38 16.74 -1.85 8.31
C SER A 38 16.57 -0.54 9.10
N SER A 39 15.70 0.38 8.65
CA SER A 39 15.32 1.58 9.41
C SER A 39 14.47 1.30 10.66
N LEU A 40 13.86 0.12 10.75
CA LEU A 40 13.10 -0.37 11.89
C LEU A 40 13.88 -1.42 12.69
N ASN A 41 15.22 -1.39 12.66
CA ASN A 41 16.10 -2.44 13.22
C ASN A 41 15.86 -3.84 12.63
N ASP A 42 15.63 -3.91 11.31
CA ASP A 42 15.31 -5.15 10.60
C ASP A 42 14.02 -5.82 11.11
N MET A 43 13.15 -5.05 11.77
CA MET A 43 11.81 -5.50 12.14
C MET A 43 10.82 -5.16 11.03
N THR A 44 9.79 -5.99 10.92
CA THR A 44 8.63 -5.67 10.12
C THR A 44 7.81 -4.54 10.76
N PRO A 45 7.02 -3.78 9.99
CA PRO A 45 6.14 -2.76 10.54
C PRO A 45 5.20 -3.29 11.64
N GLU A 46 4.71 -4.52 11.53
CA GLU A 46 3.86 -5.16 12.54
C GLU A 46 4.61 -5.46 13.85
N GLU A 47 5.82 -5.99 13.76
CA GLU A 47 6.69 -6.23 14.92
C GLU A 47 7.08 -4.92 15.60
N PHE A 48 7.43 -3.89 14.81
CA PHE A 48 7.73 -2.57 15.34
C PHE A 48 6.51 -1.97 16.06
N SER A 49 5.31 -2.08 15.47
CA SER A 49 4.07 -1.61 16.10
C SER A 49 3.80 -2.33 17.42
N THR A 50 3.99 -3.65 17.44
CA THR A 50 3.79 -4.47 18.66
C THR A 50 4.76 -4.06 19.76
N GLU A 51 6.05 -3.90 19.44
CA GLU A 51 7.06 -3.43 20.40
C GLU A 51 6.83 -1.99 20.85
N PHE A 52 6.34 -1.11 19.96
CA PHE A 52 5.99 0.26 20.29
C PHE A 52 4.84 0.33 21.31
N PHE A 53 3.81 -0.50 21.17
CA PHE A 53 2.69 -0.56 22.11
C PHE A 53 3.01 -1.32 23.41
N ARG A 54 4.09 -2.11 23.43
CA ARG A 54 4.55 -2.85 24.63
C ARG A 54 5.30 -1.96 25.63
N LYS A 55 5.69 -0.76 25.21
CA LYS A 55 6.52 0.18 25.97
C LYS A 55 5.68 1.27 26.63
#